data_AF-A0A850C7L5-F1
#
_entry.id   AF-A0A850C7L5-F1
#
_cell.length_a   1.000
_cell.length_b   1.000
_cell.length_c   1.000
_cell.angle_alpha   90.00
_cell.angle_beta   90.00
_cell.angle_gamma   90.00
#
_symmetry.space_group_name_H-M   'P 1'
#
loop_
_entity.id
_entity.type
_entity.pdbx_description
1 polymer ?
#
loop_
_entity_poly.entity_id
_entity_poly.type
_entity_poly.pdbx_seq_one_letter_code
_entity_poly.pdbx_strand_id
1 'polypeptide(L)'
;MTRKILAWTLTILGALLLLSSVVGIAAAWIYNEPLTRETIQRLRKIDGELAQAETTLASTHTELERALRLVDAAQSALEKLAEQSTSAENLLEGIQSSLDDRLLPELKRTRERLGEARDSLESLRSLILSLESLPFIEINLPDQILTDLIKSAETLDTEIANAEDLAKRASTFVSDTSYLLGGDLTETRASLQHFIAAVEEYQVKVAVWRAQVADLIESLPAWIDRASIILTIFLLWFGLSQFSLFLHGRAILRGENPRDALRQNRA
;
A
#
# COMPACT_ATOMS: atom_id res chain seq x y z
N MET A 1 -47.96 -29.30 -32.77
CA MET A 1 -47.32 -29.73 -31.50
C MET A 1 -46.21 -28.77 -31.06
N THR A 2 -45.38 -28.27 -31.97
CA THR A 2 -44.30 -27.30 -31.71
C THR A 2 -44.70 -26.09 -30.85
N ARG A 3 -45.86 -25.47 -31.10
CA ARG A 3 -46.38 -24.34 -30.29
C ARG A 3 -46.56 -24.68 -28.81
N LYS A 4 -46.99 -25.89 -28.48
CA LYS A 4 -47.20 -26.32 -27.08
C LYS A 4 -45.87 -26.52 -26.36
N ILE A 5 -44.88 -27.09 -27.04
CA ILE A 5 -43.53 -27.32 -26.50
C ILE A 5 -42.87 -25.97 -26.20
N LEU A 6 -42.89 -25.04 -27.18
CA LEU A 6 -42.36 -23.68 -27.02
C LEU A 6 -43.02 -22.92 -25.86
N ALA A 7 -44.34 -22.98 -25.76
CA ALA A 7 -45.04 -22.28 -24.67
C ALA A 7 -44.70 -22.88 -23.29
N TRP A 8 -44.56 -24.20 -23.19
CA TRP A 8 -44.11 -24.87 -21.96
C TRP A 8 -42.68 -24.49 -21.58
N THR A 9 -41.75 -24.47 -22.55
CA THR A 9 -40.35 -24.08 -22.29
C THR A 9 -40.27 -22.63 -21.82
N LEU A 10 -41.01 -21.72 -22.45
CA LEU A 10 -41.08 -20.31 -22.05
C LEU A 10 -41.62 -20.14 -20.63
N THR A 11 -42.64 -20.93 -20.27
CA THR A 11 -43.29 -20.88 -18.95
C THR A 11 -42.34 -21.35 -17.85
N ILE A 12 -41.67 -22.49 -18.05
CA ILE A 12 -40.70 -23.03 -17.07
C ILE A 12 -39.51 -22.07 -16.93
N LEU A 13 -38.97 -21.59 -18.06
CA LEU A 13 -37.83 -20.69 -18.06
C LEU A 13 -38.16 -19.37 -17.36
N GLY A 14 -39.32 -18.76 -17.66
CA GLY A 14 -39.77 -17.54 -17.00
C GLY A 14 -39.95 -17.72 -15.49
N ALA A 15 -40.50 -18.85 -15.04
CA ALA A 15 -40.65 -19.15 -13.61
C ALA A 15 -39.29 -19.32 -12.91
N LEU A 16 -38.34 -20.03 -13.54
CA LEU A 16 -37.00 -20.23 -13.00
C LEU A 16 -36.22 -18.91 -12.90
N LEU A 17 -36.30 -18.07 -13.92
CA LEU A 17 -35.66 -16.75 -13.92
C LEU A 17 -36.30 -15.79 -12.91
N LEU A 18 -37.62 -15.86 -12.70
CA LEU A 18 -38.30 -15.08 -11.66
C LEU A 18 -37.84 -15.51 -10.26
N LEU A 19 -37.77 -16.81 -10.00
CA LEU A 19 -37.27 -17.33 -8.72
C LEU A 19 -35.80 -16.92 -8.51
N SER A 20 -34.97 -17.00 -9.54
CA SER A 20 -33.59 -16.51 -9.50
C SER A 20 -33.50 -15.02 -9.18
N SER A 21 -34.40 -14.19 -9.70
CA SER A 21 -34.47 -12.77 -9.37
C SER A 21 -34.79 -12.53 -7.90
N VAL A 22 -35.74 -13.25 -7.32
CA VAL A 22 -36.10 -13.12 -5.90
C VAL A 22 -34.94 -13.54 -5.01
N VAL A 23 -34.31 -14.68 -5.33
CA VAL A 23 -33.10 -15.15 -4.63
C VAL A 23 -31.96 -14.14 -4.76
N GLY A 24 -31.77 -13.55 -5.94
CA GLY A 24 -30.75 -12.53 -6.17
C GLY A 24 -30.95 -11.27 -5.33
N ILE A 25 -32.19 -10.81 -5.18
CA ILE A 25 -32.51 -9.67 -4.29
C ILE A 25 -32.18 -10.04 -2.85
N ALA A 26 -32.67 -11.19 -2.37
CA ALA A 26 -32.39 -11.63 -1.00
C ALA A 26 -30.88 -11.77 -0.75
N ALA A 27 -30.14 -12.37 -1.71
CA ALA A 27 -28.69 -12.50 -1.64
C ALA A 27 -28.00 -11.14 -1.59
N ALA A 28 -28.40 -10.16 -2.41
CA ALA A 28 -27.81 -8.83 -2.41
C ALA A 28 -27.85 -8.19 -1.00
N TRP A 29 -28.98 -8.30 -0.29
CA TRP A 29 -29.12 -7.75 1.05
C TRP A 29 -28.42 -8.60 2.13
N ILE A 30 -28.48 -9.93 2.04
CA ILE A 30 -27.82 -10.83 3.00
C ILE A 30 -26.30 -10.70 2.94
N TYR A 31 -25.73 -10.52 1.75
CA TYR A 31 -24.29 -10.40 1.55
C TYR A 31 -23.76 -8.97 1.68
N ASN A 32 -24.60 -7.94 1.59
CA ASN A 32 -24.17 -6.54 1.74
C ASN A 32 -23.44 -6.30 3.08
N GLU A 33 -24.08 -6.65 4.21
CA GLU A 33 -23.49 -6.41 5.54
C GLU A 33 -22.17 -7.17 5.79
N PRO A 34 -22.05 -8.49 5.53
CA PRO A 34 -20.78 -9.19 5.74
C PRO A 34 -19.68 -8.69 4.79
N LEU A 35 -20.00 -8.40 3.52
CA LEU A 35 -19.01 -7.86 2.57
C LEU A 35 -18.50 -6.48 3.01
N THR A 36 -19.41 -5.60 3.46
CA THR A 36 -19.05 -4.28 3.97
C THR A 36 -18.15 -4.39 5.20
N ARG A 37 -18.51 -5.24 6.18
CA ARG A 37 -17.70 -5.45 7.38
C ARG A 37 -16.32 -6.02 7.08
N GLU A 38 -16.25 -7.05 6.24
CA GLU A 38 -14.98 -7.67 5.88
C GLU A 38 -14.07 -6.69 5.14
N THR A 39 -14.61 -5.92 4.19
CA THR A 39 -13.86 -4.92 3.44
C THR A 39 -13.35 -3.80 4.36
N ILE A 40 -14.19 -3.28 5.26
CA ILE A 40 -13.78 -2.28 6.26
C ILE A 40 -12.71 -2.84 7.19
N GLN A 41 -12.83 -4.09 7.63
CA GLN A 41 -11.83 -4.70 8.50
C GLN A 41 -10.48 -4.82 7.80
N ARG A 42 -10.46 -5.20 6.52
CA ARG A 42 -9.25 -5.22 5.69
C ARG A 42 -8.67 -3.82 5.53
N LEU A 43 -9.48 -2.82 5.16
CA LEU A 43 -9.05 -1.41 5.03
C LEU A 43 -8.48 -0.85 6.34
N ARG A 44 -9.09 -1.16 7.50
CA ARG A 44 -8.56 -0.78 8.82
C ARG A 44 -7.23 -1.44 9.14
N LYS A 45 -7.03 -2.70 8.74
CA LYS A 45 -5.73 -3.35 8.87
C LYS A 45 -4.67 -2.60 8.05
N ILE A 46 -5.01 -2.20 6.82
CA ILE A 46 -4.11 -1.42 5.96
C ILE A 46 -3.81 -0.05 6.57
N ASP A 47 -4.80 0.68 7.09
CA ASP A 47 -4.55 1.93 7.80
C ASP A 47 -3.65 1.73 9.02
N GLY A 48 -3.83 0.64 9.77
CA GLY A 48 -2.96 0.30 10.90
C GLY A 48 -1.49 0.08 10.47
N GLU A 49 -1.28 -0.63 9.37
CA GLU A 49 0.05 -0.92 8.81
C GLU A 49 0.69 0.35 8.22
N LEU A 50 -0.11 1.21 7.57
CA LEU A 50 0.34 2.52 7.10
C LEU A 50 0.69 3.46 8.27
N ALA A 51 -0.08 3.45 9.36
CA ALA A 51 0.21 4.24 10.56
C ALA A 51 1.50 3.76 11.25
N GLN A 52 1.72 2.44 11.27
CA GLN A 52 2.97 1.85 11.75
C GLN A 52 4.14 2.26 10.86
N ALA A 53 3.99 2.17 9.53
CA ALA A 53 5.01 2.60 8.58
C ALA A 53 5.35 4.09 8.77
N GLU A 54 4.35 4.97 8.89
CA GLU A 54 4.53 6.40 9.18
C GLU A 54 5.35 6.62 10.46
N THR A 55 5.01 5.91 11.54
CA THR A 55 5.74 5.98 12.81
C THR A 55 7.18 5.52 12.67
N THR A 56 7.41 4.40 11.97
CA THR A 56 8.74 3.86 11.70
C THR A 56 9.57 4.85 10.88
N LEU A 57 9.01 5.43 9.82
CA LEU A 57 9.68 6.41 8.98
C LEU A 57 10.01 7.69 9.74
N ALA A 58 9.12 8.17 10.61
CA ALA A 58 9.37 9.33 11.46
C ALA A 58 10.53 9.07 12.44
N SER A 59 10.57 7.87 13.02
CA SER A 59 11.69 7.44 13.86
C SER A 59 12.99 7.36 13.06
N THR A 60 12.97 6.72 11.89
CA THR A 60 14.13 6.57 11.02
C THR A 60 14.68 7.92 10.59
N HIS A 61 13.81 8.86 10.19
CA HIS A 61 14.20 10.23 9.87
C HIS A 61 14.98 10.91 11.01
N THR A 62 14.44 10.82 12.23
CA THR A 62 15.08 11.40 13.42
C THR A 62 16.47 10.78 13.68
N GLU A 63 16.62 9.47 13.51
CA GLU A 63 17.91 8.79 13.71
C GLU A 63 18.92 9.14 12.61
N LEU A 64 18.48 9.23 11.34
CA LEU A 64 19.33 9.64 10.23
C LEU A 64 19.84 11.07 10.42
N GLU A 65 19.00 11.99 10.89
CA GLU A 65 19.46 13.34 11.22
C GLU A 65 20.53 13.33 12.31
N ARG A 66 20.40 12.46 13.32
CA ARG A 66 21.43 12.31 14.36
C ARG A 66 22.72 11.74 13.78
N ALA A 67 22.63 10.71 12.94
CA ALA A 67 23.77 10.12 12.24
C ALA A 67 24.48 11.17 11.37
N LEU A 68 23.72 11.97 10.62
CA LEU A 68 24.27 13.06 9.79
C LEU A 68 25.03 14.09 10.64
N ARG A 69 24.49 14.49 11.80
CA ARG A 69 25.18 15.41 12.72
C ARG A 69 26.47 14.81 13.29
N LEU A 70 26.50 13.49 13.54
CA LEU A 70 27.72 12.80 14.00
C LEU A 70 28.78 12.72 12.90
N VAL A 71 28.36 12.45 11.66
CA VAL A 71 29.25 12.48 10.48
C VAL A 71 29.83 13.88 10.28
N ASP A 72 29.00 14.93 10.36
CA ASP A 72 29.46 16.32 10.27
C ASP A 72 30.46 16.68 11.39
N ALA A 73 30.22 16.21 12.61
CA ALA A 73 31.13 16.41 13.73
C ALA A 73 32.47 15.68 13.53
N ALA A 74 32.43 14.44 13.03
CA ALA A 74 33.61 13.65 12.72
C ALA A 74 34.45 14.28 11.60
N GLN A 75 33.80 14.74 10.53
CA GLN A 75 34.45 15.46 9.43
C GLN A 75 35.15 16.72 9.95
N SER A 76 34.47 17.54 10.76
CA SER A 76 35.09 18.74 11.35
C SER A 76 36.27 18.42 12.28
N ALA A 77 36.23 17.30 12.99
CA ALA A 77 37.36 16.83 13.81
C ALA A 77 38.56 16.40 12.94
N LEU A 78 38.32 15.69 11.84
CA LEU A 78 39.36 15.29 10.89
C LEU A 78 40.02 16.49 10.21
N GLU A 79 39.24 17.49 9.81
CA GLU A 79 39.75 18.76 9.25
C GLU A 79 40.66 19.48 10.25
N LYS A 80 40.23 19.61 11.52
CA LYS A 80 41.06 20.21 12.58
C LYS A 80 42.33 19.41 12.87
N LEU A 81 42.26 18.08 12.83
CA LEU A 81 43.44 17.22 12.99
C LEU A 81 44.45 17.45 11.85
N ALA A 82 43.96 17.53 10.61
CA ALA A 82 44.80 17.81 9.46
C ALA A 82 45.52 19.17 9.59
N GLU A 83 44.85 20.17 10.17
CA GLU A 83 45.44 21.48 10.48
C GLU A 83 46.45 21.46 11.65
N GLN A 84 46.26 20.59 12.65
CA GLN A 84 47.01 20.56 13.92
C GLN A 84 48.02 19.42 14.08
N SER A 85 48.46 18.81 12.97
CA SER A 85 49.26 17.57 12.93
C SER A 85 50.52 17.52 13.82
N THR A 86 51.03 18.66 14.29
CA THR A 86 52.11 18.77 15.31
C THR A 86 51.74 18.33 16.75
N SER A 87 50.47 18.09 17.09
CA SER A 87 50.05 17.61 18.44
C SER A 87 49.14 16.37 18.37
N ALA A 88 49.39 15.49 17.40
CA ALA A 88 48.50 14.40 16.99
C ALA A 88 48.15 13.39 18.11
N GLU A 89 49.02 13.12 19.08
CA GLU A 89 48.85 11.99 20.00
C GLU A 89 47.58 12.11 20.88
N ASN A 90 47.37 13.26 21.54
CA ASN A 90 46.18 13.49 22.37
C ASN A 90 44.88 13.62 21.54
N LEU A 91 44.99 14.05 20.27
CA LEU A 91 43.83 14.17 19.38
C LEU A 91 43.40 12.81 18.84
N LEU A 92 44.35 11.92 18.55
CA LEU A 92 44.09 10.57 18.07
C LEU A 92 43.34 9.72 19.10
N GLU A 93 43.70 9.83 20.38
CA GLU A 93 42.97 9.14 21.46
C GLU A 93 41.51 9.61 21.57
N GLY A 94 41.28 10.93 21.44
CA GLY A 94 39.93 11.50 21.44
C GLY A 94 39.10 11.08 20.23
N ILE A 95 39.72 10.98 19.05
CA ILE A 95 39.08 10.51 17.81
C ILE A 95 38.72 9.03 17.93
N GLN A 96 39.64 8.21 18.44
CA GLN A 96 39.39 6.78 18.64
C GLN A 96 38.22 6.54 19.60
N SER A 97 38.18 7.21 20.75
CA SER A 97 37.03 7.13 21.66
C SER A 97 35.74 7.62 21.00
N SER A 98 35.77 8.72 20.21
CA SER A 98 34.56 9.18 19.53
C SER A 98 34.07 8.21 18.45
N LEU A 99 34.97 7.56 17.71
CA LEU A 99 34.64 6.55 16.71
C LEU A 99 34.07 5.28 17.35
N ASP A 100 34.78 4.73 18.33
CA ASP A 100 34.44 3.45 18.95
C ASP A 100 33.23 3.57 19.90
N ASP A 101 33.15 4.65 20.70
CA ASP A 101 32.12 4.78 21.73
C ASP A 101 30.83 5.45 21.24
N ARG A 102 30.88 6.21 20.12
CA ARG A 102 29.72 6.98 19.62
C ARG A 102 29.34 6.63 18.20
N LEU A 103 30.27 6.72 17.25
CA LEU A 103 29.93 6.57 15.84
C LEU A 103 29.54 5.13 15.52
N LEU A 104 30.37 4.15 15.87
CA LEU A 104 30.10 2.73 15.57
C LEU A 104 28.79 2.23 16.18
N PRO A 105 28.46 2.49 17.46
CA PRO A 105 27.17 2.09 18.03
C PRO A 105 25.97 2.76 17.36
N GLU A 106 26.09 4.04 16.98
CA GLU A 106 24.99 4.78 16.32
C GLU A 106 24.78 4.36 14.87
N LEU A 107 25.85 4.08 14.12
CA LEU A 107 25.77 3.50 12.78
C LEU A 107 25.09 2.13 12.83
N LYS A 108 25.47 1.29 13.79
CA LYS A 108 24.85 -0.02 13.99
C LYS A 108 23.35 0.10 14.31
N ARG A 109 22.96 1.00 15.21
CA ARG A 109 21.54 1.27 15.52
C ARG A 109 20.78 1.78 14.31
N THR A 110 21.38 2.69 13.54
CA THR A 110 20.81 3.21 12.30
C THR A 110 20.56 2.06 11.32
N ARG A 111 21.52 1.15 11.19
CA ARG A 111 21.40 -0.04 10.34
C ARG A 111 20.27 -0.98 10.77
N GLU A 112 20.16 -1.26 12.07
CA GLU A 112 19.07 -2.07 12.63
C GLU A 112 17.70 -1.44 12.34
N ARG A 113 17.56 -0.12 12.55
CA ARG A 113 16.32 0.63 12.24
C ARG A 113 16.01 0.68 10.75
N LEU A 114 17.04 0.78 9.92
CA LEU A 114 16.89 0.77 8.47
C LEU A 114 16.36 -0.60 7.98
N GLY A 115 16.85 -1.68 8.57
CA GLY A 115 16.30 -3.03 8.37
C GLY A 115 14.84 -3.13 8.79
N GLU A 116 14.48 -2.67 9.99
CA GLU A 116 13.08 -2.64 10.45
C GLU A 116 12.17 -1.81 9.53
N ALA A 117 12.66 -0.67 9.04
CA ALA A 117 11.95 0.18 8.09
C ALA A 117 11.74 -0.54 6.76
N ARG A 118 12.78 -1.17 6.22
CA ARG A 118 12.70 -1.96 4.98
C ARG A 118 11.67 -3.08 5.11
N ASP A 119 11.74 -3.87 6.17
CA ASP A 119 10.83 -4.99 6.39
C ASP A 119 9.37 -4.49 6.52
N SER A 120 9.16 -3.31 7.13
CA SER A 120 7.85 -2.64 7.19
C SER A 120 7.36 -2.20 5.80
N LEU A 121 8.25 -1.66 4.97
CA LEU A 121 7.93 -1.27 3.59
C LEU A 121 7.61 -2.47 2.69
N GLU A 122 8.30 -3.59 2.87
CA GLU A 122 8.00 -4.85 2.19
C GLU A 122 6.63 -5.41 2.59
N SER A 123 6.32 -5.40 3.89
CA SER A 123 4.99 -5.79 4.40
C SER A 123 3.90 -4.92 3.76
N LEU A 124 4.11 -3.60 3.76
CA LEU A 124 3.19 -2.66 3.15
C LEU A 124 3.01 -2.92 1.65
N ARG A 125 4.10 -3.16 0.91
CA ARG A 125 4.05 -3.51 -0.51
C ARG A 125 3.22 -4.78 -0.75
N SER A 126 3.42 -5.82 0.05
CA SER A 126 2.63 -7.06 -0.04
C SER A 126 1.14 -6.82 0.19
N LEU A 127 0.79 -5.99 1.17
CA LEU A 127 -0.59 -5.60 1.45
C LEU A 127 -1.21 -4.81 0.29
N ILE A 128 -0.44 -3.89 -0.30
CA ILE A 128 -0.86 -3.10 -1.46
C ILE A 128 -1.12 -3.99 -2.68
N LEU A 129 -0.20 -4.90 -3.00
CA LEU A 129 -0.41 -5.85 -4.10
C LEU A 129 -1.63 -6.75 -3.85
N SER A 130 -1.93 -7.07 -2.60
CA SER A 130 -3.13 -7.82 -2.26
C SER A 130 -4.42 -7.03 -2.51
N LEU A 131 -4.39 -5.70 -2.38
CA LEU A 131 -5.52 -4.80 -2.68
C LEU A 131 -5.75 -4.64 -4.17
N GLU A 132 -4.68 -4.54 -4.98
CA GLU A 132 -4.79 -4.42 -6.44
C GLU A 132 -5.52 -5.61 -7.08
N SER A 133 -5.58 -6.75 -6.39
CA SER A 133 -6.37 -7.90 -6.84
C SER A 133 -7.88 -7.69 -6.78
N LEU A 134 -8.37 -6.61 -6.14
CA LEU A 134 -9.79 -6.30 -6.05
C LEU A 134 -10.26 -5.53 -7.29
N PRO A 135 -11.17 -6.11 -8.12
CA PRO A 135 -11.55 -5.57 -9.43
C PRO A 135 -12.34 -4.25 -9.40
N PHE A 136 -12.47 -3.59 -8.25
CA PHE A 136 -13.27 -2.38 -8.06
C PHE A 136 -12.51 -1.25 -7.33
N ILE A 137 -11.25 -1.48 -6.97
CA ILE A 137 -10.46 -0.55 -6.17
C ILE A 137 -9.22 -0.15 -6.98
N GLU A 138 -9.33 0.94 -7.73
CA GLU A 138 -8.19 1.57 -8.40
C GLU A 138 -7.51 2.52 -7.41
N ILE A 139 -6.64 1.99 -6.53
CA ILE A 139 -5.76 2.86 -5.74
C ILE A 139 -4.52 3.09 -6.60
N ASN A 140 -4.29 4.34 -6.96
CA ASN A 140 -3.13 4.73 -7.74
C ASN A 140 -1.89 4.78 -6.82
N LEU A 141 -1.38 3.61 -6.45
CA LEU A 141 -0.21 3.42 -5.61
C LEU A 141 1.00 3.20 -6.50
N PRO A 142 1.97 4.14 -6.55
CA PRO A 142 3.10 3.95 -7.45
C PRO A 142 4.07 2.95 -6.81
N ASP A 143 4.00 1.68 -7.24
CA ASP A 143 4.88 0.57 -6.82
C ASP A 143 6.37 0.93 -6.93
N GLN A 144 6.70 1.80 -7.89
CA GLN A 144 8.05 2.27 -8.12
C GLN A 144 8.63 3.03 -6.92
N ILE A 145 7.83 3.80 -6.19
CA ILE A 145 8.32 4.59 -5.05
C ILE A 145 8.69 3.68 -3.87
N LEU A 146 7.84 2.68 -3.57
CA LEU A 146 8.12 1.67 -2.56
C LEU A 146 9.40 0.90 -2.90
N THR A 147 9.51 0.49 -4.17
CA THR A 147 10.67 -0.22 -4.69
C THR A 147 11.94 0.63 -4.59
N ASP A 148 11.86 1.91 -4.97
CA ASP A 148 12.98 2.85 -4.90
C ASP A 148 13.40 3.12 -3.47
N LEU A 149 12.46 3.22 -2.52
CA LEU A 149 12.78 3.42 -1.11
C LEU A 149 13.41 2.18 -0.47
N ILE A 150 12.90 0.97 -0.77
CA ILE A 150 13.51 -0.29 -0.35
C ILE A 150 14.94 -0.39 -0.88
N LYS A 151 15.14 -0.09 -2.17
CA LYS A 151 16.47 -0.08 -2.79
C LYS A 151 17.39 0.98 -2.20
N SER A 152 16.86 2.16 -1.87
CA SER A 152 17.62 3.23 -1.21
C SER A 152 18.04 2.81 0.20
N ALA A 153 17.16 2.11 0.94
CA ALA A 153 17.48 1.55 2.23
C ALA A 153 18.57 0.45 2.13
N GLU A 154 18.51 -0.43 1.13
CA GLU A 154 19.58 -1.43 0.88
C GLU A 154 20.93 -0.77 0.52
N THR A 155 20.88 0.30 -0.26
CA THR A 155 22.09 1.05 -0.65
C THR A 155 22.70 1.71 0.58
N LEU A 156 21.89 2.38 1.40
CA LEU A 156 22.35 3.02 2.62
C LEU A 156 22.84 1.99 3.66
N ASP A 157 22.19 0.83 3.78
CA ASP A 157 22.65 -0.27 4.64
C ASP A 157 24.08 -0.71 4.26
N THR A 158 24.33 -0.84 2.95
CA THR A 158 25.64 -1.18 2.40
C THR A 158 26.68 -0.09 2.69
N GLU A 159 26.32 1.19 2.51
CA GLU A 159 27.23 2.31 2.78
C GLU A 159 27.53 2.47 4.27
N ILE A 160 26.54 2.29 5.16
CA ILE A 160 26.74 2.29 6.61
C ILE A 160 27.66 1.13 7.01
N ALA A 161 27.47 -0.06 6.44
CA ALA A 161 28.36 -1.19 6.68
C ALA A 161 29.81 -0.89 6.22
N ASN A 162 29.98 -0.26 5.05
CA ASN A 162 31.29 0.17 4.57
C ASN A 162 31.91 1.24 5.49
N ALA A 163 31.11 2.19 6.00
CA ALA A 163 31.56 3.20 6.95
C ALA A 163 31.93 2.59 8.31
N GLU A 164 31.20 1.59 8.80
CA GLU A 164 31.56 0.82 10.00
C GLU A 164 32.91 0.11 9.81
N ASP A 165 33.13 -0.51 8.65
CA ASP A 165 34.39 -1.20 8.34
C ASP A 165 35.55 -0.23 8.19
N LEU A 166 35.32 0.93 7.57
CA LEU A 166 36.31 2.01 7.49
C LEU A 166 36.64 2.56 8.88
N ALA A 167 35.64 2.79 9.73
CA ALA A 167 35.81 3.25 11.10
C ALA A 167 36.62 2.24 11.95
N LYS A 168 36.32 0.94 11.84
CA LYS A 168 37.12 -0.12 12.50
C LYS A 168 38.55 -0.18 11.98
N ARG A 169 38.75 -0.05 10.67
CA ARG A 169 40.10 0.01 10.09
C ARG A 169 40.83 1.25 10.60
N ALA A 170 40.20 2.42 10.57
CA ALA A 170 40.75 3.65 11.10
C ALA A 170 41.18 3.49 12.57
N SER A 171 40.35 2.90 13.44
CA SER A 171 40.73 2.67 14.83
C SER A 171 41.92 1.72 15.00
N THR A 172 42.09 0.73 14.11
CA THR A 172 43.29 -0.13 14.08
C THR A 172 44.53 0.51 13.44
N PHE A 173 44.34 1.40 12.47
CA PHE A 173 45.40 2.04 11.66
C PHE A 173 45.71 3.48 12.08
N VAL A 174 45.21 3.97 13.21
CA VAL A 174 45.58 5.27 13.79
C VAL A 174 47.11 5.44 13.94
N SER A 175 47.85 4.33 14.00
CA SER A 175 49.31 4.29 13.96
C SER A 175 49.94 4.62 12.59
N ASP A 176 49.17 4.58 11.49
CA ASP A 176 49.61 4.75 10.10
C ASP A 176 48.89 5.95 9.43
N THR A 177 49.34 7.15 9.80
CA THR A 177 48.77 8.46 9.45
C THR A 177 48.51 8.72 7.96
N SER A 178 49.16 7.99 7.04
CA SER A 178 48.97 8.16 5.59
C SER A 178 47.64 7.62 5.07
N TYR A 179 47.05 6.61 5.73
CA TYR A 179 45.78 6.00 5.30
C TYR A 179 44.56 6.78 5.80
N LEU A 180 44.70 7.49 6.92
CA LEU A 180 43.64 8.29 7.53
C LEU A 180 43.26 9.55 6.73
N LEU A 181 44.16 10.07 5.90
CA LEU A 181 43.92 11.29 5.10
C LEU A 181 43.20 11.02 3.77
N GLY A 182 42.98 9.75 3.39
CA GLY A 182 42.33 9.38 2.13
C GLY A 182 40.83 9.06 2.23
N GLY A 183 40.30 8.84 3.45
CA GLY A 183 38.89 8.52 3.66
C GLY A 183 38.06 9.79 3.86
N ASP A 184 37.40 10.27 2.81
CA ASP A 184 36.47 11.39 2.88
C ASP A 184 35.07 10.91 3.29
N LEU A 185 34.50 11.50 4.36
CA LEU A 185 33.13 11.22 4.83
C LEU A 185 32.04 11.90 3.98
N THR A 186 32.44 12.70 2.97
CA THR A 186 31.52 13.42 2.09
C THR A 186 30.54 12.50 1.35
N GLU A 187 30.97 11.29 0.95
CA GLU A 187 30.08 10.31 0.31
C GLU A 187 29.00 9.82 1.28
N THR A 188 29.37 9.38 2.48
CA THR A 188 28.42 8.97 3.53
C THR A 188 27.46 10.09 3.90
N ARG A 189 27.96 11.33 3.99
CA ARG A 189 27.13 12.51 4.23
C ARG A 189 26.09 12.72 3.12
N ALA A 190 26.53 12.68 1.86
CA ALA A 190 25.65 12.87 0.71
C ALA A 190 24.56 11.79 0.65
N SER A 191 24.90 10.54 0.94
CA SER A 191 23.94 9.45 0.94
C SER A 191 22.95 9.52 2.10
N LEU A 192 23.39 9.92 3.31
CA LEU A 192 22.48 10.18 4.43
C LEU A 192 21.48 11.30 4.09
N GLN A 193 21.95 12.39 3.48
CA GLN A 193 21.08 13.49 3.04
C GLN A 193 20.07 13.04 1.98
N HIS A 194 20.53 12.26 1.00
CA HIS A 194 19.65 11.70 -0.02
C HIS A 194 18.57 10.80 0.58
N PHE A 195 18.95 9.94 1.53
CA PHE A 195 18.00 9.04 2.18
C PHE A 195 17.02 9.78 3.09
N ILE A 196 17.45 10.82 3.82
CA ILE A 196 16.55 11.70 4.59
C ILE A 196 15.49 12.30 3.66
N ALA A 197 15.89 12.85 2.51
CA ALA A 197 14.96 13.42 1.53
C ALA A 197 13.98 12.36 0.99
N ALA A 198 14.46 11.14 0.72
CA ALA A 198 13.61 10.03 0.29
C ALA A 198 12.60 9.61 1.37
N VAL A 199 13.01 9.57 2.63
CA VAL A 199 12.13 9.28 3.78
C VAL A 199 11.07 10.36 3.94
N GLU A 200 11.43 11.65 3.84
CA GLU A 200 10.47 12.77 3.91
C GLU A 200 9.43 12.71 2.79
N GLU A 201 9.87 12.51 1.54
CA GLU A 201 8.96 12.35 0.40
C GLU A 201 7.99 11.20 0.63
N TYR A 202 8.47 10.11 1.22
CA TYR A 202 7.66 8.93 1.47
C TYR A 202 6.68 9.11 2.64
N GLN A 203 7.07 9.82 3.71
CA GLN A 203 6.15 10.18 4.81
C GLN A 203 4.94 10.96 4.28
N VAL A 204 5.17 11.92 3.37
CA VAL A 204 4.08 12.69 2.73
C VAL A 204 3.15 11.76 1.95
N LYS A 205 3.70 10.79 1.22
CA LYS A 205 2.89 9.83 0.44
C LYS A 205 2.10 8.88 1.33
N VAL A 206 2.71 8.35 2.39
CA VAL A 206 2.02 7.51 3.38
C VAL A 206 0.86 8.28 4.00
N ALA A 207 1.05 9.54 4.37
CA ALA A 207 -0.03 10.39 4.89
C ALA A 207 -1.18 10.56 3.87
N VAL A 208 -0.86 10.76 2.58
CA VAL A 208 -1.86 10.83 1.51
C VAL A 208 -2.61 9.49 1.36
N TRP A 209 -1.91 8.36 1.38
CA TRP A 209 -2.54 7.05 1.29
C TRP A 209 -3.43 6.75 2.48
N ARG A 210 -3.02 7.14 3.69
CA ARG A 210 -3.87 7.04 4.88
C ARG A 210 -5.14 7.86 4.73
N ALA A 211 -5.04 9.08 4.21
CA ALA A 211 -6.22 9.91 3.94
C ALA A 211 -7.15 9.24 2.90
N GLN A 212 -6.60 8.64 1.84
CA GLN A 212 -7.40 7.91 0.86
C GLN A 212 -8.06 6.66 1.46
N VAL A 213 -7.35 5.88 2.29
CA VAL A 213 -7.91 4.71 2.97
C VAL A 213 -9.00 5.13 3.95
N ALA A 214 -8.83 6.24 4.68
CA ALA A 214 -9.85 6.78 5.57
C ALA A 214 -11.12 7.19 4.80
N ASP A 215 -10.96 7.91 3.68
CA ASP A 215 -12.07 8.31 2.81
C ASP A 215 -12.80 7.09 2.21
N LEU A 216 -12.05 6.05 1.83
CA LEU A 216 -12.63 4.77 1.41
C LEU A 216 -13.41 4.10 2.54
N ILE A 217 -12.87 4.03 3.76
CA ILE A 217 -13.59 3.45 4.91
C ILE A 217 -14.89 4.18 5.18
N GLU A 218 -14.90 5.51 5.04
CA GLU A 218 -16.09 6.34 5.27
C GLU A 218 -17.12 6.21 4.15
N SER A 219 -16.67 6.16 2.89
CA SER A 219 -17.56 6.15 1.71
C SER A 219 -18.04 4.75 1.29
N LEU A 220 -17.29 3.69 1.62
CA LEU A 220 -17.57 2.31 1.20
C LEU A 220 -18.98 1.81 1.59
N PRO A 221 -19.48 2.00 2.83
CA PRO A 221 -20.84 1.56 3.19
C PRO A 221 -21.90 2.17 2.25
N ALA A 222 -21.80 3.48 2.00
CA ALA A 222 -22.74 4.18 1.13
C ALA A 222 -22.65 3.70 -0.32
N TRP A 223 -21.45 3.36 -0.80
CA TRP A 223 -21.26 2.81 -2.15
C TRP A 223 -21.88 1.42 -2.30
N ILE A 224 -21.63 0.51 -1.34
CA ILE A 224 -22.18 -0.85 -1.36
C ILE A 224 -23.71 -0.82 -1.22
N ASP A 225 -24.25 0.06 -0.37
CA ASP A 225 -25.69 0.26 -0.24
C ASP A 225 -26.32 0.73 -1.56
N ARG A 226 -25.71 1.72 -2.22
CA ARG A 226 -26.17 2.20 -3.53
C ARG A 226 -26.11 1.10 -4.59
N ALA A 227 -25.03 0.31 -4.62
CA ALA A 227 -24.90 -0.82 -5.52
C ALA A 227 -25.99 -1.88 -5.28
N SER A 228 -26.27 -2.19 -4.01
CA SER A 228 -27.33 -3.13 -3.60
C SER A 228 -28.73 -2.65 -4.00
N ILE A 229 -29.00 -1.35 -3.86
CA ILE A 229 -30.26 -0.73 -4.30
C ILE A 229 -30.39 -0.80 -5.83
N ILE A 230 -29.35 -0.41 -6.57
CA ILE A 230 -29.35 -0.46 -8.05
C ILE A 230 -29.57 -1.89 -8.53
N LEU A 231 -28.86 -2.87 -7.95
CA LEU A 231 -29.02 -4.29 -8.26
C LEU A 231 -30.44 -4.78 -7.95
N THR A 232 -31.02 -4.35 -6.82
CA THR A 232 -32.41 -4.68 -6.47
C THR A 232 -33.39 -4.15 -7.51
N ILE A 233 -33.25 -2.88 -7.92
CA ILE A 233 -34.10 -2.27 -8.96
C ILE A 233 -33.96 -3.03 -10.28
N PHE A 234 -32.72 -3.36 -10.67
CA PHE A 234 -32.43 -4.11 -11.88
C PHE A 234 -33.07 -5.51 -11.85
N LEU A 235 -32.95 -6.24 -10.74
CA LEU A 235 -33.55 -7.56 -10.57
C LEU A 235 -35.08 -7.47 -10.56
N LEU A 236 -35.68 -6.48 -9.90
CA LEU A 236 -37.13 -6.25 -9.95
C LEU A 236 -37.62 -6.02 -11.38
N TRP A 237 -36.94 -5.13 -12.12
CA TRP A 237 -37.21 -4.89 -13.54
C TRP A 237 -37.10 -6.18 -14.36
N PHE A 238 -36.03 -6.95 -14.16
CA PHE A 238 -35.81 -8.23 -14.81
C PHE A 238 -36.93 -9.22 -14.49
N GLY A 239 -37.30 -9.38 -13.22
CA GLY A 239 -38.39 -10.24 -12.77
C GLY A 239 -39.75 -9.88 -13.38
N LEU A 240 -40.07 -8.58 -13.49
CA LEU A 240 -41.27 -8.09 -14.17
C LEU A 240 -41.28 -8.44 -15.67
N SER A 241 -40.12 -8.34 -16.33
CA SER A 241 -39.96 -8.75 -17.73
C SER A 241 -40.23 -10.26 -17.90
N GLN A 242 -39.72 -11.10 -16.99
CA GLN A 242 -39.98 -12.55 -17.00
C GLN A 242 -41.45 -12.87 -16.71
N PHE A 243 -42.09 -12.12 -15.80
CA PHE A 243 -43.51 -12.29 -15.52
C PHE A 243 -44.38 -11.98 -16.76
N SER A 244 -44.03 -10.95 -17.53
CA SER A 244 -44.69 -10.66 -18.81
C SER A 244 -44.54 -11.82 -19.81
N LEU A 245 -43.34 -12.39 -19.95
CA LEU A 245 -43.09 -13.57 -20.79
C LEU A 245 -43.93 -14.78 -20.34
N PHE A 246 -44.01 -15.00 -19.04
CA PHE A 246 -44.84 -16.07 -18.46
C PHE A 246 -46.34 -15.89 -18.81
N LEU A 247 -46.87 -14.67 -18.69
CA LEU A 247 -48.27 -14.38 -19.06
C LEU A 247 -48.51 -14.59 -20.55
N HIS A 248 -47.60 -14.17 -21.43
CA HIS A 248 -47.69 -14.42 -22.87
C HIS A 248 -47.64 -15.92 -23.19
N GLY A 249 -46.77 -16.68 -22.53
CA GLY A 249 -46.72 -18.14 -22.64
C GLY A 249 -48.07 -18.79 -22.29
N ARG A 250 -48.71 -18.35 -21.20
CA ARG A 250 -50.04 -18.83 -20.78
C ARG A 250 -51.15 -18.44 -21.76
N ALA A 251 -51.16 -17.22 -22.29
CA ALA A 251 -52.14 -16.78 -23.29
C ALA A 251 -52.08 -17.66 -24.55
N ILE A 252 -50.86 -17.96 -25.03
CA ILE A 252 -50.65 -18.87 -26.18
C ILE A 252 -51.17 -20.28 -25.88
N LEU A 253 -51.00 -20.80 -24.66
CA LEU A 253 -51.53 -22.12 -24.26
C LEU A 253 -53.06 -22.16 -24.25
N ARG A 254 -53.73 -21.04 -23.95
CA ARG A 254 -55.21 -20.92 -24.02
C ARG A 254 -55.74 -20.81 -25.45
N GLY A 255 -54.86 -20.67 -26.44
CA GLY A 255 -55.24 -20.50 -27.84
C GLY A 255 -55.65 -19.08 -28.21
N GLU A 256 -55.44 -18.11 -27.31
CA GLU A 256 -55.62 -16.69 -27.61
C GLU A 256 -54.55 -16.26 -28.62
N ASN A 257 -54.97 -15.85 -29.81
CA ASN A 257 -54.05 -15.28 -30.79
C ASN A 257 -53.82 -13.80 -30.43
N PRO A 258 -52.61 -13.40 -30.01
CA PRO A 258 -52.34 -12.02 -29.58
C PRO A 258 -52.55 -10.98 -30.69
N ARG A 259 -52.63 -11.43 -31.96
CA ARG A 259 -52.92 -10.58 -33.12
C ARG A 259 -54.38 -10.14 -33.20
N ASP A 260 -55.30 -10.87 -32.58
CA ASP A 260 -56.73 -10.55 -32.67
C ASP A 260 -57.08 -9.31 -31.81
N ALA A 261 -56.41 -9.13 -30.66
CA ALA A 261 -56.53 -7.90 -29.86
C ALA A 261 -56.00 -6.65 -30.60
N LEU A 262 -54.95 -6.79 -31.42
CA LEU A 262 -54.43 -5.68 -32.24
C LEU A 262 -55.33 -5.34 -33.43
N ARG A 263 -56.15 -6.29 -33.91
CA ARG A 263 -57.13 -6.05 -34.98
C ARG A 263 -58.36 -5.32 -34.48
N GLN A 264 -58.81 -5.58 -33.25
CA GLN A 264 -59.96 -4.89 -32.67
C GLN A 264 -59.72 -3.40 -32.39
N ASN A 265 -58.47 -2.97 -32.14
CA ASN A 265 -58.15 -1.56 -31.90
C ASN A 265 -57.93 -0.71 -33.18
N ARG A 266 -58.03 -1.30 -34.37
CA ARG A 266 -57.90 -0.59 -35.66
C ARG A 266 -59.23 -0.40 -36.40
N ALA A 267 -60.33 -0.89 -35.83
CA ALA A 267 -61.70 -0.66 -36.31
C ALA A 267 -62.37 0.38 -35.43
#